data_AF-A0A820KHD7-F1
#
_entry.id   AF-A0A820KHD7-F1
#
_cell.length_a   1.000
_cell.length_b   1.000
_cell.length_c   1.000
_cell.angle_alpha   90.00
_cell.angle_beta   90.00
_cell.angle_gamma   90.00
#
_symmetry.space_group_name_H-M   'P 1'
#
loop_
_entity.id
_entity.type
_entity.pdbx_description
1 polymer ?
#
loop_
_entity_poly.entity_id
_entity_poly.type
_entity_poly.pdbx_seq_one_letter_code
_entity_poly.pdbx_strand_id
1 'polypeptide(L)'
;GALDGGTSSKRIKPSTSPVYIKTLVNNQPTQAIIDTGSAISIIHSNFLKTIQHKKFIPISYKCQTANSTPLHLVGQIELEIKISNIKTTIVTYVATNLITTILLGNDWINSNHIHLFGDQQRLTIPDQYNRPISVSYVEPNDINHAATLVNQITLPLYSQTLVDINCQLKHGEDLIFEPHDNYISKSIFMPHTLVNIKDNQTKILLINAQNRQQILSQHTRIGTLSQHSTLSIFTTSTHTTNQHFDSKQHH
;
A
#
# COMPACT_ATOMS: atom_id res chain seq x y z
N GLY A 1 -1.13 -50.73 34.04
CA GLY A 1 -0.28 -49.60 33.63
C GLY A 1 -0.80 -49.08 32.33
N ALA A 2 -1.51 -47.95 32.36
CA ALA A 2 -1.98 -47.26 31.17
C ALA A 2 -0.96 -46.17 30.81
N LEU A 3 -0.49 -46.18 29.56
CA LEU A 3 0.42 -45.19 29.02
C LEU A 3 -0.41 -43.99 28.55
N ASP A 4 -0.30 -42.88 29.27
CA ASP A 4 -0.87 -41.58 28.87
C ASP A 4 0.07 -40.90 27.88
N GLY A 5 -0.26 -41.01 26.59
CA GLY A 5 0.42 -40.32 25.50
C GLY A 5 -0.25 -38.98 25.21
N GLY A 6 0.03 -37.97 26.05
CA GLY A 6 -0.40 -36.59 25.82
C GLY A 6 0.34 -36.00 24.62
N THR A 7 -0.29 -36.00 23.44
CA THR A 7 0.20 -35.25 22.28
C THR A 7 -0.13 -33.76 22.48
N SER A 8 0.91 -32.96 22.63
CA SER A 8 0.80 -31.50 22.67
C SER A 8 0.27 -30.99 21.34
N SER A 9 -0.98 -30.55 21.33
CA SER A 9 -1.57 -29.84 20.19
C SER A 9 -0.80 -28.55 19.97
N LYS A 10 0.10 -28.54 18.98
CA LYS A 10 0.74 -27.32 18.48
C LYS A 10 -0.38 -26.38 18.04
N ARG A 11 -0.58 -25.32 18.80
CA ARG A 11 -1.52 -24.25 18.50
C ARG A 11 -1.02 -23.53 17.23
N ILE A 12 -1.51 -23.95 16.07
CA ILE A 12 -1.22 -23.30 14.79
C ILE A 12 -1.81 -21.89 14.87
N LYS A 13 -0.96 -20.87 14.85
CA LYS A 13 -1.43 -19.48 14.69
C LYS A 13 -2.06 -19.39 13.30
N PRO A 14 -3.33 -18.96 13.16
CA PRO A 14 -3.89 -18.70 11.85
C PRO A 14 -3.01 -17.66 11.16
N SER A 15 -2.56 -17.96 9.93
CA SER A 15 -1.99 -16.93 9.07
C SER A 15 -3.14 -16.01 8.68
N THR A 16 -3.14 -14.78 9.21
CA THR A 16 -4.18 -13.78 9.00
C THR A 16 -3.87 -12.82 7.85
N SER A 17 -2.84 -13.11 7.06
CA SER A 17 -2.39 -12.22 5.99
C SER A 17 -3.20 -12.46 4.71
N PRO A 18 -3.63 -11.39 4.01
CA PRO A 18 -4.24 -11.53 2.69
C PRO A 18 -3.31 -12.27 1.71
N VAL A 19 -3.89 -12.99 0.75
CA VAL A 19 -3.14 -13.69 -0.28
C VAL A 19 -2.80 -12.73 -1.41
N TYR A 20 -1.51 -12.53 -1.70
CA TYR A 20 -1.05 -11.71 -2.83
C TYR A 20 -0.41 -12.56 -3.92
N ILE A 21 -0.60 -12.16 -5.17
CA ILE A 21 0.14 -12.68 -6.34
C ILE A 21 0.70 -11.56 -7.19
N LYS A 22 1.80 -11.83 -7.89
CA LYS A 22 2.28 -10.95 -8.98
C LYS A 22 1.42 -11.16 -10.22
N THR A 23 1.01 -10.07 -10.85
CA THR A 23 0.20 -10.09 -12.06
C THR A 23 0.50 -8.86 -12.92
N LEU A 24 -0.03 -8.87 -14.14
CA LEU A 24 -0.09 -7.71 -15.03
C LEU A 24 -1.56 -7.33 -15.20
N VAL A 25 -1.89 -6.07 -14.95
CA VAL A 25 -3.22 -5.49 -15.23
C VAL A 25 -3.07 -4.55 -16.41
N ASN A 26 -3.69 -4.86 -17.54
CA ASN A 26 -3.49 -4.17 -18.83
C ASN A 26 -1.99 -3.91 -19.12
N ASN A 27 -1.16 -4.96 -18.96
CA ASN A 27 0.30 -4.94 -19.11
C ASN A 27 1.10 -4.17 -18.06
N GLN A 28 0.47 -3.53 -17.06
CA GLN A 28 1.18 -2.90 -15.95
C GLN A 28 1.46 -3.91 -14.83
N PRO A 29 2.72 -4.14 -14.43
CA PRO A 29 3.04 -5.01 -13.30
C PRO A 29 2.45 -4.49 -11.99
N THR A 30 1.80 -5.38 -11.24
CA THR A 30 1.27 -5.09 -9.91
C THR A 30 1.17 -6.35 -9.07
N GLN A 31 0.84 -6.19 -7.80
CA GLN A 31 0.30 -7.26 -6.98
C GLN A 31 -1.21 -7.16 -6.87
N ALA A 32 -1.87 -8.32 -6.86
CA ALA A 32 -3.32 -8.44 -6.64
C ALA A 32 -3.58 -9.21 -5.35
N ILE A 33 -4.57 -8.75 -4.57
CA ILE A 33 -5.13 -9.56 -3.49
C ILE A 33 -6.11 -10.57 -4.09
N ILE A 34 -6.01 -11.83 -3.71
CA ILE A 34 -7.03 -12.85 -3.98
C ILE A 34 -7.91 -13.00 -2.74
N ASP A 35 -9.19 -12.65 -2.85
CA ASP A 35 -10.09 -12.55 -1.71
C ASP A 35 -11.36 -13.39 -1.91
N THR A 36 -11.40 -14.56 -1.25
CA THR A 36 -12.58 -15.44 -1.23
C THR A 36 -13.74 -14.88 -0.41
N GLY A 37 -13.50 -13.85 0.41
CA GLY A 37 -14.53 -13.14 1.16
C GLY A 37 -15.24 -12.04 0.35
N SER A 38 -14.70 -11.68 -0.82
CA SER A 38 -15.32 -10.68 -1.69
C SER A 38 -16.13 -11.33 -2.81
N ALA A 39 -17.36 -10.86 -3.02
CA ALA A 39 -18.18 -11.28 -4.15
C ALA A 39 -17.74 -10.66 -5.48
N ILE A 40 -17.09 -9.48 -5.43
CA ILE A 40 -16.76 -8.66 -6.58
C ILE A 40 -15.27 -8.30 -6.62
N SER A 41 -14.75 -8.11 -7.83
CA SER A 41 -13.40 -7.61 -8.06
C SER A 41 -13.39 -6.08 -8.15
N ILE A 42 -12.37 -5.46 -7.55
CA ILE A 42 -12.29 -4.00 -7.37
C ILE A 42 -10.87 -3.52 -7.71
N ILE A 43 -10.76 -2.42 -8.44
CA ILE A 43 -9.51 -1.70 -8.74
C ILE A 43 -9.50 -0.32 -8.09
N HIS A 44 -8.34 0.12 -7.61
CA HIS A 44 -8.15 1.46 -7.09
C HIS A 44 -8.09 2.51 -8.22
N SER A 45 -8.83 3.61 -8.07
CA SER A 45 -8.93 4.66 -9.09
C SER A 45 -7.58 5.30 -9.44
N ASN A 46 -6.65 5.41 -8.50
CA ASN A 46 -5.32 5.97 -8.78
C ASN A 46 -4.47 5.06 -9.65
N PHE A 47 -4.52 3.74 -9.44
CA PHE A 47 -3.83 2.81 -10.32
C PHE A 47 -4.49 2.74 -11.69
N LEU A 48 -5.82 2.85 -11.76
CA LEU A 48 -6.51 2.91 -13.04
C LEU A 48 -6.00 4.06 -13.93
N LYS A 49 -5.67 5.22 -13.34
CA LYS A 49 -5.10 6.37 -14.08
C LYS A 49 -3.71 6.12 -14.67
N THR A 50 -2.98 5.12 -14.17
CA THR A 50 -1.61 4.81 -14.63
C THR A 50 -1.58 3.77 -15.76
N ILE A 51 -2.70 3.13 -16.05
CA ILE A 51 -2.79 2.07 -17.06
C ILE A 51 -3.64 2.51 -18.26
N GLN A 52 -3.28 2.05 -19.45
CA GLN A 52 -4.16 2.22 -20.61
C GLN A 52 -5.39 1.32 -20.43
N HIS A 53 -6.58 1.87 -20.61
CA HIS A 53 -7.81 1.12 -20.42
C HIS A 53 -8.90 1.56 -21.41
N LYS A 54 -9.86 0.67 -21.66
CA LYS A 54 -11.05 0.99 -22.48
C LYS A 54 -11.96 1.99 -21.74
N LYS A 55 -13.12 2.29 -22.33
CA LYS A 55 -14.09 3.23 -21.79
C LYS A 55 -14.52 2.83 -20.38
N PHE A 56 -14.17 3.66 -19.40
CA PHE A 56 -14.69 3.64 -18.04
C PHE A 56 -16.19 3.95 -18.04
N ILE A 57 -16.96 3.17 -17.29
CA ILE A 57 -18.42 3.33 -17.17
C ILE A 57 -18.70 3.87 -15.77
N PRO A 58 -19.06 5.16 -15.61
CA PRO A 58 -19.44 5.70 -14.32
C PRO A 58 -20.68 4.99 -13.78
N ILE A 59 -20.65 4.62 -12.50
CA ILE A 59 -21.81 4.06 -11.79
C ILE A 59 -21.90 4.69 -10.40
N SER A 60 -23.13 4.87 -9.90
CA SER A 60 -23.40 5.20 -8.51
C SER A 60 -23.86 3.93 -7.81
N TYR A 61 -22.93 3.24 -7.14
CA TYR A 61 -23.26 2.01 -6.42
C TYR A 61 -22.68 2.09 -5.01
N LYS A 62 -23.50 1.78 -4.00
CA LYS A 62 -23.06 1.70 -2.60
C LYS A 62 -22.80 0.24 -2.29
N CYS A 63 -21.54 -0.12 -2.04
CA CYS A 63 -21.17 -1.45 -1.56
C CYS A 63 -20.97 -1.41 -0.05
N GLN A 64 -21.60 -2.34 0.67
CA GLN A 64 -21.39 -2.51 2.11
C GLN A 64 -20.24 -3.51 2.28
N THR A 65 -19.13 -3.06 2.87
CA THR A 65 -17.98 -3.94 3.14
C THR A 65 -18.20 -4.69 4.46
N ALA A 66 -17.57 -5.86 4.60
CA ALA A 66 -17.61 -6.63 5.85
C ALA A 66 -17.06 -5.83 7.06
N ASN A 67 -16.20 -4.84 6.82
CA ASN A 67 -15.58 -4.02 7.87
C ASN A 67 -16.40 -2.78 8.25
N SER A 68 -17.62 -2.61 7.72
CA SER A 68 -18.47 -1.43 7.94
C SER A 68 -17.86 -0.07 7.50
N THR A 69 -16.69 -0.08 6.85
CA THR A 69 -16.13 1.10 6.19
C THR A 69 -16.74 1.21 4.79
N PRO A 70 -17.35 2.35 4.42
CA PRO A 70 -17.95 2.50 3.10
C PRO A 70 -16.86 2.47 2.02
N LEU A 71 -16.98 1.55 1.06
CA LEU A 71 -16.17 1.57 -0.15
C LEU A 71 -16.84 2.47 -1.17
N HIS A 72 -16.12 3.49 -1.63
CA HIS A 72 -16.64 4.52 -2.53
C HIS A 72 -16.42 4.07 -3.98
N LEU A 73 -17.42 3.38 -4.53
CA LEU A 73 -17.40 2.95 -5.92
C LEU A 73 -17.84 4.09 -6.83
N VAL A 74 -17.05 4.34 -7.88
CA VAL A 74 -17.25 5.45 -8.83
C VAL A 74 -17.53 4.98 -10.25
N GLY A 75 -17.35 3.69 -10.53
CA GLY A 75 -17.46 3.17 -11.89
C GLY A 75 -17.20 1.67 -11.99
N GLN A 76 -17.27 1.18 -13.22
CA GLN A 76 -16.84 -0.15 -13.63
C GLN A 76 -15.95 -0.06 -14.87
N ILE A 77 -15.06 -1.05 -15.01
CA ILE A 77 -14.18 -1.16 -16.16
C ILE A 77 -13.79 -2.61 -16.44
N GLU A 78 -13.76 -2.97 -17.72
CA GLU A 78 -13.17 -4.23 -18.19
C GLU A 78 -11.63 -4.12 -18.15
N LEU A 79 -11.01 -5.06 -17.46
CA LEU A 79 -9.55 -5.19 -17.35
C LEU A 79 -9.10 -6.54 -17.86
N GLU A 80 -7.89 -6.55 -18.41
CA GLU A 80 -7.13 -7.73 -18.74
C GLU A 80 -6.19 -8.06 -17.58
N ILE A 81 -6.29 -9.28 -17.06
CA ILE A 81 -5.44 -9.80 -15.99
C ILE A 81 -4.57 -10.91 -16.57
N LYS A 82 -3.24 -10.73 -16.52
CA LYS A 82 -2.28 -11.71 -16.98
C LYS A 82 -1.45 -12.24 -15.83
N ILE A 83 -1.44 -13.56 -15.69
CA ILE A 83 -0.69 -14.29 -14.66
C ILE A 83 0.15 -15.34 -15.38
N SER A 84 1.47 -15.25 -15.26
CA SER A 84 2.40 -16.04 -16.07
C SER A 84 2.09 -15.88 -17.57
N ASN A 85 1.75 -16.96 -18.26
CA ASN A 85 1.36 -16.99 -19.67
C ASN A 85 -0.16 -17.02 -19.88
N ILE A 86 -0.97 -16.96 -18.80
CA ILE A 86 -2.42 -17.03 -18.87
C ILE A 86 -3.00 -15.63 -18.87
N LYS A 87 -3.99 -15.43 -19.73
CA LYS A 87 -4.67 -14.16 -19.96
C LYS A 87 -6.15 -14.32 -19.68
N THR A 88 -6.68 -13.49 -18.79
CA THR A 88 -8.09 -13.48 -18.40
C THR A 88 -8.64 -12.07 -18.52
N THR A 89 -9.96 -11.92 -18.60
CA THR A 89 -10.64 -10.62 -18.59
C THR A 89 -11.69 -10.57 -17.49
N ILE A 90 -11.90 -9.40 -16.92
CA ILE A 90 -12.91 -9.18 -15.88
C ILE A 90 -13.46 -7.77 -15.88
N VAL A 91 -14.76 -7.63 -15.65
CA VAL A 91 -15.37 -6.34 -15.31
C VAL A 91 -15.19 -6.09 -13.82
N THR A 92 -14.35 -5.10 -13.49
CA THR A 92 -14.06 -4.70 -12.11
C THR A 92 -14.80 -3.43 -11.73
N TYR A 93 -15.12 -3.29 -10.45
CA TYR A 93 -15.59 -2.03 -9.88
C TYR A 93 -14.40 -1.10 -9.57
N VAL A 94 -14.58 0.21 -9.71
CA VAL A 94 -13.54 1.19 -9.44
C VAL A 94 -13.83 1.89 -8.13
N ALA A 95 -12.88 1.86 -7.19
CA ALA A 95 -13.01 2.47 -5.87
C ALA A 95 -11.96 3.58 -5.65
N THR A 96 -12.32 4.63 -4.91
CA THR A 96 -11.38 5.72 -4.57
C THR A 96 -10.64 5.51 -3.26
N ASN A 97 -11.05 4.53 -2.45
CA ASN A 97 -10.53 4.26 -1.11
C ASN A 97 -10.29 2.76 -0.86
N LEU A 98 -9.75 2.06 -1.87
CA LEU A 98 -9.30 0.68 -1.75
C LEU A 98 -7.87 0.62 -1.16
N ILE A 99 -7.62 -0.30 -0.23
CA ILE A 99 -6.34 -0.41 0.48
C ILE A 99 -5.22 -1.01 -0.40
N THR A 100 -5.60 -1.68 -1.50
CA THR A 100 -4.70 -2.30 -2.47
C THR A 100 -4.94 -1.75 -3.86
N THR A 101 -4.00 -1.98 -4.77
CA THR A 101 -4.14 -1.65 -6.20
C THR A 101 -5.34 -2.36 -6.83
N ILE A 102 -5.44 -3.67 -6.62
CA ILE A 102 -6.52 -4.50 -7.17
C ILE A 102 -6.82 -5.66 -6.23
N LEU A 103 -8.11 -5.95 -6.07
CA LEU A 103 -8.66 -7.08 -5.33
C LEU A 103 -9.47 -7.93 -6.32
N LEU A 104 -9.13 -9.21 -6.42
CA LEU A 104 -9.82 -10.19 -7.24
C LEU A 104 -10.70 -11.06 -6.35
N GLY A 105 -12.01 -10.90 -6.50
CA GLY A 105 -13.04 -11.58 -5.72
C GLY A 105 -13.50 -12.89 -6.36
N ASN A 106 -14.57 -13.44 -5.79
CA ASN A 106 -15.19 -14.68 -6.23
C ASN A 106 -15.73 -14.64 -7.67
N ASP A 107 -16.07 -13.47 -8.19
CA ASP A 107 -16.42 -13.28 -9.59
C ASP A 107 -15.26 -13.71 -10.52
N TRP A 108 -14.03 -13.28 -10.22
CA TRP A 108 -12.83 -13.68 -10.95
C TRP A 108 -12.40 -15.11 -10.64
N ILE A 109 -12.40 -15.48 -9.36
CA ILE A 109 -11.94 -16.80 -8.88
C ILE A 109 -12.78 -17.91 -9.53
N ASN A 110 -14.11 -17.75 -9.53
CA ASN A 110 -15.02 -18.76 -10.05
C ASN A 110 -14.99 -18.81 -11.58
N SER A 111 -14.95 -17.65 -12.25
CA SER A 111 -14.92 -17.61 -13.73
C SER A 111 -13.66 -18.21 -14.32
N ASN A 112 -12.55 -18.21 -13.56
CA ASN A 112 -11.24 -18.70 -14.01
C ASN A 112 -10.82 -20.00 -13.30
N HIS A 113 -11.72 -20.67 -12.58
CA HIS A 113 -11.46 -21.93 -11.88
C HIS A 113 -10.20 -21.92 -11.02
N ILE A 114 -10.05 -20.86 -10.21
CA ILE A 114 -8.88 -20.68 -9.34
C ILE A 114 -9.02 -21.55 -8.10
N HIS A 115 -7.95 -22.28 -7.78
CA HIS A 115 -7.86 -23.03 -6.52
C HIS A 115 -6.71 -22.52 -5.67
N LEU A 116 -6.98 -22.28 -4.39
CA LEU A 116 -6.04 -21.72 -3.41
C LEU A 116 -5.52 -22.82 -2.49
N PHE A 117 -4.19 -22.90 -2.31
CA PHE A 117 -3.52 -23.86 -1.44
C PHE A 117 -2.71 -23.09 -0.38
N GLY A 118 -3.33 -22.83 0.77
CA GLY A 118 -2.75 -22.00 1.83
C GLY A 118 -1.52 -22.62 2.52
N ASP A 119 -1.54 -23.93 2.71
CA ASP A 119 -0.42 -24.74 3.23
C ASP A 119 0.80 -24.71 2.31
N GLN A 120 0.56 -24.62 1.00
CA GLN A 120 1.58 -24.65 -0.05
C GLN A 120 1.95 -23.26 -0.57
N GLN A 121 1.36 -22.20 -0.01
CA GLN A 121 1.60 -20.81 -0.40
C GLN A 121 1.50 -20.58 -1.92
N ARG A 122 0.47 -21.15 -2.55
CA ARG A 122 0.28 -21.10 -4.01
C ARG A 122 -1.18 -21.20 -4.41
N LEU A 123 -1.48 -20.74 -5.62
CA LEU A 123 -2.74 -21.03 -6.31
C LEU A 123 -2.50 -21.80 -7.61
N THR A 124 -3.57 -22.39 -8.15
CA THR A 124 -3.58 -22.91 -9.52
C THR A 124 -4.63 -22.22 -10.37
N ILE A 125 -4.28 -22.00 -11.63
CA ILE A 125 -5.16 -21.48 -12.68
C ILE A 125 -4.99 -22.36 -13.93
N PRO A 126 -6.07 -22.82 -14.59
CA PRO A 126 -5.95 -23.62 -15.81
C PRO A 126 -5.39 -22.79 -16.98
N ASP A 127 -4.51 -23.40 -17.77
CA ASP A 127 -4.15 -22.87 -19.09
C ASP A 127 -5.23 -23.15 -20.15
N GLN A 128 -4.98 -22.72 -21.39
CA GLN A 128 -5.87 -22.96 -22.54
C GLN A 128 -6.15 -24.45 -22.84
N TYR A 129 -5.35 -25.37 -22.28
CA TYR A 129 -5.51 -26.82 -22.40
C TYR A 129 -6.05 -27.46 -21.11
N ASN A 130 -6.58 -26.64 -20.19
CA ASN A 130 -7.09 -27.05 -18.89
C ASN A 130 -6.04 -27.70 -17.97
N ARG A 131 -4.75 -27.41 -18.19
CA ARG A 131 -3.67 -27.87 -17.32
C ARG A 131 -3.44 -26.85 -16.20
N PRO A 132 -3.35 -27.29 -14.93
CA PRO A 132 -3.16 -26.36 -13.82
C PRO A 132 -1.75 -25.75 -13.86
N ILE A 133 -1.68 -24.42 -13.98
CA ILE A 133 -0.46 -23.64 -13.79
C ILE A 133 -0.40 -23.18 -12.33
N SER A 134 0.71 -23.48 -11.67
CA SER A 134 0.94 -23.09 -10.28
C SER A 134 1.56 -21.70 -10.19
N VAL A 135 1.03 -20.86 -9.29
CA VAL A 135 1.49 -19.49 -9.05
C VAL A 135 1.73 -19.32 -7.56
N SER A 136 2.95 -18.95 -7.19
CA SER A 136 3.30 -18.74 -5.78
C SER A 136 2.69 -17.45 -5.23
N TYR A 137 2.32 -17.48 -3.96
CA TYR A 137 2.01 -16.27 -3.22
C TYR A 137 3.26 -15.42 -3.05
N VAL A 138 3.06 -14.13 -2.90
CA VAL A 138 4.13 -13.16 -2.64
C VAL A 138 3.82 -12.35 -1.40
N GLU A 139 4.85 -11.80 -0.78
CA GLU A 139 4.66 -10.79 0.25
C GLU A 139 4.19 -9.47 -0.37
N PRO A 140 3.30 -8.70 0.29
CA PRO A 140 2.84 -7.41 -0.19
C PRO A 140 4.00 -6.44 -0.46
N ASN A 141 4.04 -5.82 -1.65
CA ASN A 141 5.03 -4.81 -2.01
C ASN A 141 4.91 -3.55 -1.14
N ASP A 142 3.67 -3.16 -0.81
CA ASP A 142 3.34 -1.92 -0.10
C ASP A 142 2.75 -2.23 1.27
N ILE A 143 3.56 -2.75 2.19
CA ILE A 143 3.16 -2.72 3.59
C ILE A 143 3.42 -1.30 4.09
N ASN A 144 2.38 -0.48 4.12
CA ASN A 144 2.37 0.76 4.89
C ASN A 144 2.53 0.41 6.38
N HIS A 145 3.76 0.32 6.85
CA HIS A 145 4.02 0.06 8.26
C HIS A 145 3.63 1.29 9.06
N ALA A 146 2.73 1.13 10.02
CA ALA A 146 2.34 2.23 10.89
C ALA A 146 3.57 2.73 11.66
N ALA A 147 3.85 4.03 11.56
CA ALA A 147 4.85 4.71 12.36
C ALA A 147 4.19 5.28 13.61
N THR A 148 4.58 4.76 14.77
CA THR A 148 3.97 5.10 16.07
C THR A 148 5.00 5.63 17.05
N LEU A 149 4.64 6.58 17.91
CA LEU A 149 5.55 7.11 18.91
C LEU A 149 5.96 6.03 19.93
N VAL A 150 7.27 5.91 20.18
CA VAL A 150 7.82 4.97 21.17
C VAL A 150 7.43 5.38 22.59
N ASN A 151 7.42 6.68 22.87
CA ASN A 151 7.12 7.27 24.17
C ASN A 151 6.08 8.38 24.03
N GLN A 152 5.41 8.72 25.13
CA GLN A 152 4.71 10.00 25.21
C GLN A 152 5.73 11.14 25.05
N ILE A 153 5.41 12.12 24.22
CA ILE A 153 6.25 13.30 24.02
C ILE A 153 5.49 14.56 24.38
N THR A 154 6.27 15.56 24.77
CA THR A 154 5.81 16.93 24.91
C THR A 154 6.52 17.76 23.87
N LEU A 155 5.77 18.40 22.98
CA LEU A 155 6.28 19.34 21.99
C LEU A 155 6.18 20.76 22.56
N PRO A 156 7.31 21.42 22.87
CA PRO A 156 7.29 22.83 23.27
C PRO A 156 6.66 23.71 22.19
N LEU A 157 6.18 24.89 22.58
CA LEU A 157 5.72 25.90 21.62
C LEU A 157 6.85 26.28 20.65
N TYR A 158 6.49 26.56 19.39
CA TYR A 158 7.42 27.00 18.34
C TYR A 158 8.74 26.21 18.28
N SER A 159 8.63 24.89 18.34
CA SER A 159 9.81 24.03 18.45
C SER A 159 9.84 22.97 17.37
N GLN A 160 11.04 22.44 17.14
CA GLN A 160 11.28 21.22 16.39
C GLN A 160 11.83 20.17 17.36
N THR A 161 11.30 18.95 17.30
CA THR A 161 11.68 17.85 18.19
C THR A 161 11.87 16.59 17.36
N LEU A 162 13.02 15.95 17.52
CA LEU A 162 13.29 14.65 16.92
C LEU A 162 12.76 13.55 17.85
N VAL A 163 11.89 12.69 17.35
CA VAL A 163 11.17 11.70 18.17
C VAL A 163 11.44 10.30 17.67
N ASP A 164 11.52 9.35 18.60
CA ASP A 164 11.65 7.94 18.27
C ASP A 164 10.28 7.37 17.88
N ILE A 165 10.27 6.72 16.71
CA ILE A 165 9.12 5.97 16.21
C ILE A 165 9.43 4.49 16.15
N ASN A 166 8.39 3.69 16.37
CA ASN A 166 8.39 2.25 16.22
C ASN A 166 7.56 1.84 15.00
N CYS A 167 7.98 0.79 14.33
CA CYS A 167 7.27 0.16 13.23
C CYS A 167 7.37 -1.37 13.31
N GLN A 168 6.60 -2.08 12.50
CA GLN A 168 6.58 -3.56 12.52
C GLN A 168 7.77 -4.20 11.80
N LEU A 169 8.51 -3.42 11.01
CA LEU A 169 9.64 -3.89 10.24
C LEU A 169 10.89 -3.95 11.12
N LYS A 170 11.60 -5.09 11.17
CA LYS A 170 12.83 -5.19 11.99
C LYS A 170 13.98 -4.35 11.46
N HIS A 171 14.21 -4.46 10.16
CA HIS A 171 15.24 -3.74 9.43
C HIS A 171 14.68 -3.33 8.08
N GLY A 172 14.97 -2.10 7.64
CA GLY A 172 14.56 -1.58 6.36
C GLY A 172 15.44 -0.42 5.95
N GLU A 173 15.72 -0.32 4.65
CA GLU A 173 16.51 0.76 4.08
C GLU A 173 15.67 1.50 3.05
N ASP A 174 15.92 2.80 2.90
CA ASP A 174 15.29 3.68 1.91
C ASP A 174 13.76 3.70 1.97
N LEU A 175 13.19 3.70 3.18
CA LEU A 175 11.74 3.82 3.37
C LEU A 175 11.30 5.27 3.34
N ILE A 176 10.16 5.53 2.72
CA ILE A 176 9.51 6.84 2.77
C ILE A 176 8.59 6.89 3.98
N PHE A 177 8.85 7.83 4.88
CA PHE A 177 7.92 8.26 5.91
C PHE A 177 6.93 9.27 5.33
N GLU A 178 5.64 8.95 5.38
CA GLU A 178 4.54 9.82 4.98
C GLU A 178 3.76 10.25 6.25
N PRO A 179 3.69 11.56 6.56
CA PRO A 179 2.92 12.09 7.67
C PRO A 179 1.44 11.78 7.58
N HIS A 180 0.78 11.61 8.74
CA HIS A 180 -0.67 11.55 8.79
C HIS A 180 -1.30 12.95 8.83
N ASP A 181 -2.22 13.26 7.93
CA ASP A 181 -2.75 14.63 7.75
C ASP A 181 -3.51 15.19 8.97
N ASN A 182 -3.98 14.33 9.89
CA ASN A 182 -4.74 14.77 11.07
C ASN A 182 -3.99 15.76 11.97
N TYR A 183 -2.66 15.85 11.83
CA TYR A 183 -1.82 16.73 12.64
C TYR A 183 -1.68 18.15 12.07
N ILE A 184 -1.95 18.34 10.78
CA ILE A 184 -1.96 19.66 10.13
C ILE A 184 -3.01 20.56 10.80
N SER A 185 -4.19 20.01 11.09
CA SER A 185 -5.26 20.71 11.82
C SER A 185 -4.86 21.14 13.24
N LYS A 186 -3.85 20.49 13.82
CA LYS A 186 -3.26 20.80 15.13
C LYS A 186 -2.01 21.67 15.02
N SER A 187 -1.67 22.15 13.83
CA SER A 187 -0.43 22.88 13.52
C SER A 187 0.84 22.13 13.98
N ILE A 188 0.78 20.80 13.96
CA ILE A 188 1.95 19.92 14.08
C ILE A 188 2.33 19.52 12.67
N PHE A 189 3.54 19.90 12.26
CA PHE A 189 4.07 19.57 10.94
C PHE A 189 5.11 18.48 11.05
N MET A 190 5.11 17.60 10.06
CA MET A 190 6.09 16.54 9.89
C MET A 190 6.47 16.50 8.42
N PRO A 191 7.76 16.45 8.08
CA PRO A 191 8.19 16.33 6.70
C PRO A 191 8.05 14.89 6.20
N HIS A 192 7.77 14.73 4.90
CA HIS A 192 8.03 13.47 4.22
C HIS A 192 9.53 13.22 4.25
N THR A 193 9.97 12.05 4.69
CA THR A 193 11.39 11.80 4.98
C THR A 193 11.80 10.41 4.54
N LEU A 194 12.99 10.28 3.92
CA LEU A 194 13.62 8.99 3.68
C LEU A 194 14.29 8.51 4.97
N VAL A 195 13.97 7.30 5.43
CA VAL A 195 14.48 6.76 6.69
C VAL A 195 14.91 5.31 6.56
N ASN A 196 15.88 4.96 7.41
CA ASN A 196 16.29 3.59 7.64
C ASN A 196 15.77 3.13 9.01
N ILE A 197 15.32 1.88 9.07
CA ILE A 197 14.84 1.22 10.28
C ILE A 197 15.91 0.27 10.79
N LYS A 198 16.23 0.38 12.08
CA LYS A 198 17.08 -0.57 12.81
C LYS A 198 16.39 -0.95 14.09
N ASP A 199 16.31 -2.26 14.37
CA ASP A 199 15.65 -2.80 15.56
C ASP A 199 14.25 -2.23 15.77
N ASN A 200 13.48 -2.19 14.67
CA ASN A 200 12.11 -1.69 14.61
C ASN A 200 11.93 -0.18 14.79
N GLN A 201 13.01 0.58 14.99
CA GLN A 201 12.95 1.99 15.33
C GLN A 201 13.67 2.88 14.34
N THR A 202 13.23 4.14 14.31
CA THR A 202 13.92 5.25 13.66
C THR A 202 13.48 6.58 14.25
N LYS A 203 14.02 7.69 13.75
CA LYS A 203 13.74 9.04 14.25
C LYS A 203 13.04 9.89 13.20
N ILE A 204 12.02 10.65 13.60
CA ILE A 204 11.27 11.58 12.75
C ILE A 204 11.22 12.96 13.38
N LEU A 205 11.25 14.00 12.56
CA LEU A 205 11.14 15.39 12.99
C LEU A 205 9.67 15.81 13.13
N LEU A 206 9.29 16.32 14.30
CA LEU A 206 8.00 16.97 14.53
C LEU A 206 8.23 18.45 14.80
N ILE A 207 7.37 19.29 14.23
CA ILE A 207 7.40 20.74 14.39
C ILE A 207 6.07 21.18 15.00
N ASN A 208 6.10 21.77 16.20
CA ASN A 208 4.94 22.43 16.78
C ASN A 208 4.98 23.92 16.43
N ALA A 209 4.08 24.35 15.56
CA ALA A 209 3.98 25.75 15.15
C ALA A 209 2.99 26.56 16.00
N GLN A 210 2.45 25.99 17.08
CA GLN A 210 1.55 26.70 17.98
C GLN A 210 2.31 27.47 19.06
N ASN A 211 1.67 28.53 19.57
CA ASN A 211 2.09 29.26 20.76
C ASN A 211 1.78 28.54 22.08
N ARG A 212 1.46 27.24 22.01
CA ARG A 212 1.17 26.41 23.18
C ARG A 212 1.87 25.08 23.06
N GLN A 213 2.21 24.52 24.22
CA GLN A 213 2.71 23.17 24.32
C GLN A 213 1.66 22.16 23.87
N GLN A 214 2.11 21.07 23.25
CA GLN A 214 1.26 19.96 22.84
C GLN A 214 1.82 18.65 23.35
N ILE A 215 0.94 17.72 23.70
CA ILE A 215 1.31 16.40 24.21
C ILE A 215 0.78 15.37 23.24
N LEU A 216 1.65 14.47 22.77
CA LEU A 216 1.26 13.30 21.99
C LEU A 216 1.53 12.05 22.81
N SER A 217 0.51 11.23 23.00
CA SER A 217 0.58 10.01 23.79
C SER A 217 1.48 8.96 23.13
N GLN A 218 1.99 8.03 23.94
CA GLN A 218 2.68 6.84 23.43
C GLN A 218 1.79 6.06 22.45
N HIS A 219 2.39 5.36 21.48
CA HIS A 219 1.70 4.57 20.43
C HIS A 219 0.80 5.38 19.50
N THR A 220 0.78 6.71 19.64
CA THR A 220 0.11 7.59 18.69
C THR A 220 0.73 7.38 17.31
N ARG A 221 -0.11 7.02 16.33
CA ARG A 221 0.31 6.92 14.93
C ARG A 221 0.51 8.32 14.38
N ILE A 222 1.71 8.57 13.85
CA ILE A 222 2.08 9.86 13.28
C ILE A 222 2.33 9.82 11.77
N GLY A 223 2.42 8.62 11.20
CA GLY A 223 2.55 8.43 9.75
C GLY A 223 2.56 6.97 9.33
N THR A 224 3.07 6.76 8.12
CA THR A 224 3.32 5.46 7.48
C THR A 224 4.72 5.38 6.94
N LEU A 225 5.28 4.18 6.94
CA LEU A 225 6.54 3.85 6.28
C LEU A 225 6.24 2.91 5.12
N SER A 226 6.69 3.26 3.93
CA SER A 226 6.49 2.48 2.72
C SER A 226 7.79 2.36 1.93
N GLN A 227 7.94 1.26 1.20
CA GLN A 227 9.05 1.06 0.28
C GLN A 227 8.55 1.33 -1.14
N HIS A 228 8.70 2.56 -1.61
CA HIS A 228 8.32 2.90 -2.99
C HIS A 228 9.39 2.37 -3.94
N SER A 229 9.03 1.36 -4.75
CA SER A 229 9.92 0.73 -5.74
C SER A 229 10.33 1.66 -6.91
N THR A 230 9.91 2.93 -6.90
CA THR A 230 10.28 3.93 -7.91
C THR A 230 10.46 5.31 -7.29
N LEU A 231 11.62 5.56 -6.67
CA LEU A 231 12.09 6.93 -6.43
C LEU A 231 12.75 7.45 -7.72
N SER A 232 11.94 8.01 -8.63
CA SER A 232 12.46 8.91 -9.66
C SER A 232 12.82 10.23 -8.97
N ILE A 233 14.08 10.36 -8.55
CA ILE A 233 14.61 11.61 -8.04
C ILE A 233 14.61 12.61 -9.20
N PHE A 234 13.67 13.56 -9.19
CA PHE A 234 13.75 14.72 -10.06
C PHE A 234 14.83 15.65 -9.53
N THR A 235 16.00 15.65 -10.17
CA THR A 235 16.96 16.74 -10.03
C THR A 235 16.40 17.95 -10.77
N THR A 236 16.05 19.01 -10.02
CA THR A 236 15.81 20.32 -10.62
C THR A 236 17.12 20.78 -11.24
N SER A 237 17.20 20.79 -12.57
CA SER A 237 18.27 21.47 -13.29
C SER A 237 18.21 22.96 -12.93
N THR A 238 19.28 23.45 -12.31
CA THR A 238 19.49 24.88 -12.17
C THR A 238 19.61 25.46 -13.58
N HIS A 239 18.61 26.25 -14.00
CA HIS A 239 18.74 27.10 -15.17
C HIS A 239 19.92 28.05 -14.95
N THR A 240 21.00 27.84 -15.69
CA THR A 240 22.02 28.85 -15.93
C THR A 240 21.38 29.96 -16.77
N THR A 241 21.01 31.06 -16.12
CA THR A 241 20.77 32.32 -16.82
C THR A 241 22.11 32.88 -17.29
N ASN A 242 22.50 32.52 -18.52
CA ASN A 242 23.39 33.35 -19.32
C ASN A 242 22.63 34.61 -19.72
N GLN A 243 22.75 35.69 -18.94
CA GLN A 243 22.45 37.02 -19.43
C GLN A 243 23.68 37.57 -20.13
N HIS A 244 23.63 37.53 -21.46
CA HIS A 244 24.42 38.36 -22.35
C HIS A 244 24.07 39.82 -22.07
N PHE A 245 25.00 40.60 -21.50
CA PHE A 245 24.92 42.05 -21.50
C PHE A 245 25.52 42.56 -22.81
N ASP A 246 24.65 42.91 -23.77
CA ASP A 246 25.00 43.80 -24.87
C ASP A 246 25.07 45.23 -24.33
N SER A 247 26.27 45.79 -24.28
CA SER A 247 26.49 47.23 -24.11
C SER A 247 26.96 47.83 -25.42
N LYS A 248 26.07 48.56 -26.11
CA LYS A 248 26.46 49.56 -27.13
C LYS A 248 26.12 50.96 -26.63
N GLN A 249 27.21 51.69 -26.36
CA GLN A 249 27.52 53.08 -26.72
C GLN A 249 26.52 54.20 -26.39
N HIS A 250 26.95 55.07 -25.47
CA HIS A 250 26.84 56.52 -25.59
C HIS A 250 28.19 57.17 -25.27
N HIS A 251 28.97 57.46 -26.32
CA HIS A 251 29.60 58.76 -26.64
C HIS A 251 30.60 58.61 -27.78
#